data_AF-A0A1R2D1B3-F1
#
_entry.id   AF-A0A1R2D1B3-F1
#
_cell.length_a   1.000
_cell.length_b   1.000
_cell.length_c   1.000
_cell.angle_alpha   90.00
_cell.angle_beta   90.00
_cell.angle_gamma   90.00
#
_symmetry.space_group_name_H-M   'P 1'
#
loop_
_entity.id
_entity.type
_entity.pdbx_description
1 polymer ?
#
loop_
_entity_poly.entity_id
_entity_poly.type
_entity_poly.pdbx_seq_one_letter_code
_entity_poly.pdbx_strand_id
1 'polypeptide(L)'
;MLFLLFLISACLGCLDFKAMNFTFYVQSSVYDYAVGPGLPNGGNAVLSECTYTGSNYWDKYQALVTTTKNSTFTRNFYIPGKSIYGLLKVFIDDYPYVYINDLFVSCFKKNRCCITQTCDVTEFLKPGLNVLVIEGVNSVGMACYRYDLKVSSILI
;
A
#
# COMPACT_ATOMS: atom_id res chain seq x y z
N MET A 1 -1.25 47.46 -26.47
CA MET A 1 -1.25 46.01 -26.79
C MET A 1 0.10 45.33 -26.60
N LEU A 2 1.24 46.02 -26.77
CA LEU A 2 2.58 45.43 -26.59
C LEU A 2 2.94 45.10 -25.12
N PHE A 3 2.38 45.82 -24.14
CA PHE A 3 2.63 45.61 -22.71
C PHE A 3 2.02 44.31 -22.15
N LEU A 4 0.94 43.79 -22.74
CA LEU A 4 0.31 42.54 -22.29
C LEU A 4 1.16 41.30 -22.66
N LEU A 5 1.91 41.35 -23.76
CA LEU A 5 2.76 40.24 -24.21
C LEU A 5 3.97 40.02 -23.29
N PHE A 6 4.47 41.09 -22.66
CA PHE A 6 5.60 41.01 -21.72
C PHE A 6 5.23 40.36 -20.39
N LEU A 7 4.01 40.59 -19.89
CA LEU A 7 3.52 39.97 -18.65
C LEU A 7 3.30 38.46 -18.79
N ILE A 8 2.89 37.99 -19.98
CA ILE A 8 2.70 36.56 -20.25
C ILE A 8 4.06 35.84 -20.33
N SER A 9 5.08 36.45 -20.94
CA SER A 9 6.42 35.84 -21.05
C SER A 9 7.17 35.77 -19.71
N ALA A 10 6.90 36.69 -18.77
CA ALA A 10 7.54 36.68 -17.45
C ALA A 10 6.95 35.59 -16.52
N CYS A 11 5.70 35.16 -16.75
CA CYS A 11 5.04 34.14 -15.93
C CYS A 11 5.52 32.72 -16.28
N LEU A 12 5.85 32.46 -17.55
CA LEU A 12 6.39 31.17 -18.02
C LEU A 12 7.81 30.88 -17.50
N GLY A 13 8.57 31.90 -17.09
CA GLY A 13 9.92 31.75 -16.55
C GLY A 13 10.01 31.39 -15.06
N CYS A 14 8.90 31.44 -14.31
CA CYS A 14 8.87 31.12 -12.87
C CYS A 14 8.50 29.67 -12.57
N LEU A 15 8.07 28.90 -13.57
CA LEU A 15 7.79 27.48 -13.45
C LEU A 15 8.86 26.67 -14.18
N ASP A 16 10.12 26.91 -13.81
CA ASP A 16 11.15 25.89 -13.99
C ASP A 16 10.80 24.78 -12.99
N PHE A 17 9.86 23.91 -13.38
CA PHE A 17 9.56 22.66 -12.69
C PHE A 17 10.80 21.76 -12.81
N LYS A 18 11.88 22.13 -12.13
CA LYS A 18 13.00 21.25 -11.87
C LYS A 18 12.39 19.99 -11.28
N ALA A 19 12.77 18.86 -11.85
CA ALA A 19 12.16 17.58 -11.54
C ALA A 19 12.02 17.40 -10.01
N MET A 20 10.78 17.39 -9.53
CA MET A 20 10.48 17.33 -8.10
C MET A 20 10.39 15.87 -7.68
N ASN A 21 11.23 15.47 -6.74
CA ASN A 21 11.21 14.14 -6.15
C ASN A 21 10.24 14.11 -4.96
N PHE A 22 9.26 13.23 -5.03
CA PHE A 22 8.32 12.96 -3.94
C PHE A 22 8.62 11.59 -3.35
N THR A 23 8.62 11.48 -2.02
CA THR A 23 8.59 10.18 -1.32
C THR A 23 7.44 10.19 -0.33
N PHE A 24 6.60 9.16 -0.39
CA PHE A 24 5.45 9.01 0.50
C PHE A 24 5.27 7.54 0.89
N TYR A 25 4.46 7.37 1.93
CA TYR A 25 4.20 6.09 2.57
C TYR A 25 2.71 5.81 2.57
N VAL A 26 2.31 4.60 2.18
CA VAL A 26 0.96 4.10 2.29
C VAL A 26 0.99 2.95 3.29
N GLN A 27 0.50 3.22 4.49
CA GLN A 27 0.58 2.30 5.63
C GLN A 27 -0.81 1.80 6.00
N SER A 28 -0.87 0.60 6.55
CA SER A 28 -2.10 0.07 7.14
C SER A 28 -2.53 0.89 8.35
N SER A 29 -3.84 1.01 8.60
CA SER A 29 -4.41 1.84 9.67
C SER A 29 -5.72 1.27 10.23
N VAL A 30 -6.21 1.79 11.37
CA VAL A 30 -7.57 1.49 11.92
C VAL A 30 -8.69 1.69 10.90
N TYR A 31 -8.46 2.52 9.88
CA TYR A 31 -9.46 2.97 8.91
C TYR A 31 -9.44 2.15 7.62
N ASP A 32 -8.55 1.16 7.52
CA ASP A 32 -8.58 0.27 6.37
C ASP A 32 -9.85 -0.58 6.43
N TYR A 33 -10.48 -0.77 5.28
CA TYR A 33 -11.71 -1.53 5.18
C TYR A 33 -11.42 -2.92 4.62
N ALA A 34 -11.96 -3.94 5.29
CA ALA A 34 -11.84 -5.34 4.88
C ALA A 34 -13.21 -5.91 4.58
N VAL A 35 -13.28 -6.78 3.58
CA VAL A 35 -14.46 -7.57 3.22
C VAL A 35 -14.11 -9.04 3.12
N GLY A 36 -15.05 -9.94 3.37
CA GLY A 36 -14.81 -11.36 3.17
C GLY A 36 -15.96 -12.23 3.65
N PRO A 37 -15.91 -13.56 3.44
CA PRO A 37 -16.98 -14.47 3.87
C PRO A 37 -17.20 -14.51 5.39
N GLY A 38 -16.24 -14.04 6.19
CA GLY A 38 -16.38 -13.83 7.65
C GLY A 38 -16.78 -12.39 8.04
N LEU A 39 -16.79 -11.48 7.07
CA LEU A 39 -17.11 -10.06 7.21
C LEU A 39 -18.14 -9.66 6.12
N PRO A 40 -19.38 -10.21 6.16
CA PRO A 40 -20.34 -10.05 5.07
C PRO A 40 -20.79 -8.59 4.84
N ASN A 41 -20.76 -7.78 5.89
CA ASN A 41 -21.04 -6.34 5.80
C ASN A 41 -19.75 -5.51 5.64
N GLY A 42 -18.60 -6.17 5.50
CA GLY A 42 -17.29 -5.57 5.70
C GLY A 42 -17.06 -5.09 7.13
N GLY A 43 -15.88 -4.57 7.38
CA GLY A 43 -15.51 -4.00 8.66
C GLY A 43 -14.23 -3.21 8.56
N ASN A 44 -14.12 -2.18 9.41
CA ASN A 44 -12.86 -1.51 9.61
C ASN A 44 -11.86 -2.45 10.25
N ALA A 45 -10.60 -2.21 9.94
CA ALA A 45 -9.50 -2.90 10.55
C ALA A 45 -9.46 -2.64 12.05
N VAL A 46 -9.83 -3.64 12.84
CA VAL A 46 -9.62 -3.60 14.28
C VAL A 46 -8.12 -3.73 14.51
N LEU A 47 -7.51 -2.73 15.14
CA LEU A 47 -6.14 -2.85 15.62
C LEU A 47 -6.16 -3.60 16.95
N SER A 48 -6.11 -4.93 16.92
CA SER A 48 -5.79 -5.69 18.14
C SER A 48 -4.31 -6.06 18.17
N GLU A 49 -3.74 -6.10 19.37
CA GLU A 49 -2.40 -6.64 19.63
C GLU A 49 -2.32 -8.11 19.21
N CYS A 50 -1.85 -8.41 18.00
CA CYS A 50 -1.43 -9.76 17.64
C CYS A 50 -0.03 -10.00 18.18
N THR A 51 0.11 -10.39 19.45
CA THR A 51 1.44 -10.63 20.03
C THR A 51 2.07 -11.89 19.42
N TYR A 52 2.82 -11.74 18.32
CA TYR A 52 3.70 -12.80 17.82
C TYR A 52 5.07 -12.67 18.49
N THR A 53 5.49 -13.70 19.23
CA THR A 53 6.71 -13.73 20.07
C THR A 53 8.03 -13.88 19.30
N GLY A 54 8.07 -13.51 18.02
CA GLY A 54 9.27 -13.49 17.18
C GLY A 54 9.96 -12.14 17.21
N SER A 55 11.28 -12.14 17.38
CA SER A 55 12.21 -11.00 17.59
C SER A 55 12.30 -9.94 16.48
N ASN A 56 11.26 -9.75 15.67
CA ASN A 56 11.22 -8.67 14.68
C ASN A 56 10.65 -7.41 15.34
N TYR A 57 11.47 -6.35 15.33
CA TYR A 57 11.31 -4.97 15.82
C TYR A 57 10.05 -4.19 15.36
N TRP A 58 8.90 -4.84 15.29
CA TRP A 58 7.59 -4.23 15.04
C TRP A 58 6.71 -4.48 16.27
N ASP A 59 7.17 -3.95 17.41
CA ASP A 59 6.45 -4.05 18.67
C ASP A 59 5.04 -3.47 18.55
N LYS A 60 4.05 -4.25 18.98
CA LYS A 60 2.60 -3.99 19.00
C LYS A 60 1.93 -4.08 17.63
N TYR A 61 1.66 -5.32 17.24
CA TYR A 61 0.88 -5.65 16.06
C TYR A 61 -0.53 -5.09 16.16
N GLN A 62 -1.10 -4.74 15.03
CA GLN A 62 -2.45 -4.23 14.92
C GLN A 62 -3.12 -5.04 13.84
N ALA A 63 -4.06 -5.88 14.21
CA ALA A 63 -4.45 -7.00 13.38
C ALA A 63 -5.96 -7.23 13.39
N LEU A 64 -6.53 -7.41 12.19
CA LEU A 64 -7.92 -7.85 12.06
C LEU A 64 -8.08 -9.31 12.48
N VAL A 65 -8.68 -9.50 13.64
CA VAL A 65 -9.20 -10.80 14.06
C VAL A 65 -10.37 -11.17 13.14
N THR A 66 -10.07 -11.95 12.11
CA THR A 66 -11.10 -12.63 11.32
C THR A 66 -11.22 -14.07 11.79
N THR A 67 -12.44 -14.55 11.98
CA THR A 67 -12.70 -15.97 12.23
C THR A 67 -12.51 -16.75 10.93
N THR A 68 -11.50 -17.63 10.86
CA THR A 68 -11.34 -18.74 9.88
C THR A 68 -11.89 -18.55 8.46
N LYS A 69 -11.71 -17.38 7.84
CA LYS A 69 -12.19 -17.11 6.48
C LYS A 69 -11.31 -16.06 5.80
N ASN A 70 -11.18 -16.19 4.47
CA ASN A 70 -10.42 -15.25 3.64
C ASN A 70 -10.96 -13.83 3.79
N SER A 71 -10.08 -12.83 3.66
CA SER A 71 -10.43 -11.42 3.68
C SER A 71 -9.69 -10.66 2.59
N THR A 72 -10.31 -9.62 2.05
CA THR A 72 -9.77 -8.76 1.01
C THR A 72 -9.72 -7.33 1.53
N PHE A 73 -8.56 -6.71 1.37
CA PHE A 73 -8.25 -5.33 1.71
C PHE A 73 -8.04 -4.54 0.45
N THR A 74 -8.55 -3.32 0.42
CA THR A 74 -8.37 -2.42 -0.73
C THR A 74 -7.94 -1.05 -0.25
N ARG A 75 -6.84 -0.55 -0.81
CA ARG A 75 -6.31 0.78 -0.52
C ARG A 75 -6.06 1.54 -1.81
N ASN A 76 -6.73 2.69 -1.94
CA ASN A 76 -6.48 3.64 -3.01
C ASN A 76 -5.39 4.63 -2.59
N PHE A 77 -4.49 4.99 -3.50
CA PHE A 77 -3.46 6.01 -3.26
C PHE A 77 -3.07 6.71 -4.56
N TYR A 78 -2.57 7.94 -4.45
CA TYR A 78 -2.21 8.77 -5.61
C TYR A 78 -0.70 8.95 -5.70
N ILE A 79 -0.14 8.77 -6.90
CA ILE A 79 1.28 9.01 -7.19
C ILE A 79 1.37 10.26 -8.08
N PRO A 80 2.00 11.35 -7.62
CA PRO A 80 1.98 12.62 -8.36
C PRO A 80 2.79 12.63 -9.65
N GLY A 81 3.71 11.68 -9.84
CA GLY A 81 4.58 11.62 -11.02
C GLY A 81 4.99 10.20 -11.39
N LYS A 82 6.03 10.07 -12.22
CA LYS A 82 6.59 8.77 -12.62
C LYS A 82 7.25 8.11 -11.42
N SER A 83 6.79 6.92 -11.04
CA SER A 83 7.44 6.11 -10.02
C SER A 83 8.88 5.76 -10.43
N ILE A 84 9.82 6.00 -9.52
CA ILE A 84 11.23 5.61 -9.67
C ILE A 84 11.61 4.49 -8.70
N TYR A 85 10.81 4.28 -7.66
CA TYR A 85 11.03 3.25 -6.65
C TYR A 85 9.72 2.93 -5.93
N GLY A 86 9.48 1.65 -5.68
CA GLY A 86 8.37 1.14 -4.88
C GLY A 86 8.82 -0.07 -4.06
N LEU A 87 8.67 -0.02 -2.74
CA LEU A 87 8.94 -1.15 -1.86
C LEU A 87 7.72 -1.42 -0.99
N LEU A 88 7.13 -2.60 -1.16
CA LEU A 88 5.99 -3.05 -0.37
C LEU A 88 6.43 -4.10 0.64
N LYS A 89 6.10 -3.87 1.91
CA LYS A 89 6.19 -4.85 2.98
C LYS A 89 4.79 -5.33 3.33
N VAL A 90 4.59 -6.64 3.41
CA VAL A 90 3.32 -7.25 3.82
C VAL A 90 3.60 -8.30 4.88
N PHE A 91 2.80 -8.26 5.94
CA PHE A 91 2.69 -9.33 6.92
C PHE A 91 1.24 -9.82 6.88
N ILE A 92 1.04 -11.12 6.68
CA ILE A 92 -0.27 -11.77 6.77
C ILE A 92 -0.09 -13.11 7.46
N ASP A 93 -1.07 -13.45 8.29
CA ASP A 93 -1.34 -14.77 8.84
C ASP A 93 -2.66 -15.28 8.22
N ASP A 94 -2.69 -16.30 7.36
CA ASP A 94 -1.61 -17.21 6.98
C ASP A 94 -0.87 -16.79 5.71
N TYR A 95 -1.59 -16.41 4.64
CA TYR A 95 -1.00 -16.23 3.32
C TYR A 95 -1.50 -14.97 2.60
N PRO A 96 -0.59 -14.16 2.03
CA PRO A 96 -0.96 -13.02 1.21
C PRO A 96 -1.09 -13.36 -0.29
N TYR A 97 -2.11 -12.79 -0.93
CA TYR A 97 -2.16 -12.55 -2.36
C TYR A 97 -2.19 -11.04 -2.58
N VAL A 98 -1.27 -10.51 -3.36
CA VAL A 98 -1.10 -9.06 -3.51
C VAL A 98 -1.29 -8.68 -4.96
N TYR A 99 -2.09 -7.65 -5.17
CA TYR A 99 -2.33 -7.06 -6.49
C TYR A 99 -2.13 -5.55 -6.40
N ILE A 100 -1.50 -4.98 -7.43
CA ILE A 100 -1.41 -3.54 -7.60
C ILE A 100 -1.92 -3.22 -8.99
N ASN A 101 -2.93 -2.36 -9.09
CA ASN A 101 -3.60 -2.04 -10.35
C ASN A 101 -4.06 -3.28 -11.12
N ASP A 102 -4.70 -4.22 -10.40
CA ASP A 102 -5.18 -5.52 -10.92
C ASP A 102 -4.09 -6.49 -11.40
N LEU A 103 -2.82 -6.18 -11.19
CA LEU A 103 -1.68 -7.04 -11.54
C LEU A 103 -1.18 -7.81 -10.33
N PHE A 104 -1.06 -9.13 -10.47
CA PHE A 104 -0.56 -10.02 -9.41
C PHE A 104 0.93 -9.84 -9.14
N VAL A 105 1.29 -9.65 -7.88
CA VAL A 105 2.66 -9.38 -7.43
C VAL A 105 3.31 -10.67 -6.91
N SER A 106 3.98 -11.41 -7.80
CA SER A 106 4.39 -12.83 -7.61
C SER A 106 5.54 -13.09 -6.63
N CYS A 107 6.24 -12.05 -6.19
CA CYS A 107 7.33 -12.14 -5.22
C CYS A 107 6.85 -12.54 -3.81
N PHE A 108 5.60 -12.27 -3.46
CA PHE A 108 5.01 -12.70 -2.19
C PHE A 108 4.75 -14.21 -2.23
N LYS A 109 5.35 -14.95 -1.29
CA LYS A 109 5.33 -16.40 -1.24
C LYS A 109 4.23 -16.89 -0.29
N LYS A 110 3.47 -17.87 -0.78
CA LYS A 110 2.36 -18.52 -0.06
C LYS A 110 2.80 -19.54 1.00
N ASN A 111 4.08 -19.82 1.17
CA ASN A 111 4.57 -20.81 2.14
C ASN A 111 5.23 -20.18 3.36
N ARG A 112 5.02 -18.87 3.55
CA ARG A 112 5.66 -18.07 4.58
C ARG A 112 4.59 -17.36 5.40
N CYS A 113 3.94 -18.12 6.29
CA CYS A 113 3.04 -17.55 7.29
C CYS A 113 3.79 -16.69 8.28
N CYS A 114 3.09 -15.69 8.82
CA CYS A 114 3.46 -15.12 10.10
C CYS A 114 4.83 -14.43 10.06
N ILE A 115 5.26 -14.01 8.86
CA ILE A 115 6.49 -13.26 8.64
C ILE A 115 6.25 -12.08 7.72
N THR A 116 7.03 -11.02 7.92
CA THR A 116 7.04 -9.88 7.01
C THR A 116 7.78 -10.26 5.74
N GLN A 117 7.08 -10.19 4.62
CA GLN A 117 7.62 -10.34 3.29
C GLN A 117 7.83 -8.96 2.68
N THR A 118 8.90 -8.79 1.90
CA THR A 118 9.24 -7.52 1.26
C THR A 118 9.41 -7.74 -0.23
N CYS A 119 8.92 -6.81 -1.04
CA CYS A 119 9.00 -6.89 -2.48
C CYS A 119 9.21 -5.52 -3.13
N ASP A 120 10.07 -5.49 -4.16
CA ASP A 120 10.11 -4.37 -5.10
C ASP A 120 8.87 -4.41 -5.99
N VAL A 121 8.08 -3.35 -5.92
CA VAL A 121 6.82 -3.23 -6.66
C VAL A 121 6.86 -2.08 -7.67
N THR A 122 8.05 -1.55 -7.98
CA THR A 122 8.21 -0.36 -8.83
C THR A 122 7.50 -0.50 -10.16
N GLU A 123 7.58 -1.68 -10.79
CA GLU A 123 6.98 -1.96 -12.10
C GLU A 123 5.44 -1.98 -12.12
N PHE A 124 4.80 -2.12 -10.95
CA PHE A 124 3.34 -2.18 -10.84
C PHE A 124 2.71 -0.80 -10.60
N LEU A 125 3.53 0.22 -10.30
CA LEU A 125 3.08 1.57 -9.94
C LEU A 125 2.97 2.46 -11.18
N LYS A 126 1.91 3.27 -11.24
CA LYS A 126 1.68 4.24 -12.33
C LYS A 126 1.47 5.66 -11.79
N PRO A 127 1.77 6.72 -12.56
CA PRO A 127 1.30 8.06 -12.22
C PRO A 127 -0.23 8.08 -12.05
N GLY A 128 -0.73 8.89 -11.12
CA GLY A 128 -2.15 9.03 -10.84
C GLY A 128 -2.68 8.06 -9.78
N LEU A 129 -3.96 7.70 -9.90
CA LEU A 129 -4.64 6.81 -8.96
C LEU A 129 -4.16 5.36 -9.12
N ASN A 130 -3.76 4.76 -8.01
CA ASN A 130 -3.36 3.37 -7.89
C ASN A 130 -4.25 2.66 -6.87
N VAL A 131 -4.38 1.35 -7.05
CA VAL A 131 -5.12 0.47 -6.14
C VAL A 131 -4.19 -0.63 -5.67
N LEU A 132 -4.05 -0.76 -4.35
CA LEU A 132 -3.43 -1.91 -3.69
C LEU A 132 -4.55 -2.82 -3.17
N VAL A 133 -4.55 -4.07 -3.62
CA VAL A 133 -5.44 -5.11 -3.10
C VAL A 133 -4.58 -6.18 -2.43
N ILE A 134 -4.95 -6.55 -1.22
CA ILE A 134 -4.31 -7.62 -0.47
C ILE A 134 -5.40 -8.61 -0.07
N GLU A 135 -5.30 -9.86 -0.50
CA GLU A 135 -6.16 -10.93 -0.04
C GLU A 135 -5.40 -11.78 0.98
N GLY A 136 -5.91 -11.80 2.21
CA GLY A 136 -5.44 -12.68 3.26
C GLY A 136 -6.23 -13.98 3.27
N VAL A 137 -5.53 -15.11 3.16
CA VAL A 137 -6.09 -16.44 3.42
C VAL A 137 -5.79 -16.82 4.85
N ASN A 138 -6.84 -17.18 5.60
CA ASN A 138 -6.75 -17.68 6.97
C ASN A 138 -7.30 -19.10 7.02
N SER A 139 -6.43 -20.05 7.35
CA SER A 139 -6.75 -21.47 7.42
C SER A 139 -7.25 -21.89 8.81
N VAL A 140 -6.80 -21.23 9.88
CA VAL A 140 -7.18 -21.58 11.24
C VAL A 140 -7.03 -20.40 12.21
N GLY A 141 -7.97 -20.27 13.15
CA GLY A 141 -7.84 -19.34 14.26
C GLY A 141 -7.93 -17.86 13.85
N MET A 142 -7.21 -17.04 14.61
CA MET A 142 -7.14 -15.59 14.46
C MET A 142 -6.08 -15.23 13.44
N ALA A 143 -6.46 -14.44 12.44
CA ALA A 143 -5.53 -13.87 11.48
C ALA A 143 -5.08 -12.47 11.88
N CYS A 144 -3.97 -12.04 11.27
CA CYS A 144 -3.39 -10.72 11.45
C CYS A 144 -2.87 -10.23 10.10
N TYR A 145 -2.94 -8.92 9.84
CA TYR A 145 -2.42 -8.35 8.61
C TYR A 145 -1.78 -6.98 8.85
N ARG A 146 -0.81 -6.61 8.02
CA ARG A 146 -0.16 -5.29 7.98
C ARG A 146 0.47 -5.07 6.62
N TYR A 147 0.50 -3.82 6.18
CA TYR A 147 1.33 -3.43 5.03
C TYR A 147 1.99 -2.06 5.22
N ASP A 148 3.12 -1.87 4.55
CA ASP A 148 3.84 -0.60 4.45
C ASP A 148 4.42 -0.48 3.05
N LEU A 149 3.89 0.45 2.27
CA LEU A 149 4.35 0.76 0.93
C LEU A 149 5.11 2.08 0.95
N LYS A 150 6.40 2.04 0.62
CA LYS A 150 7.21 3.22 0.34
C LYS A 150 7.25 3.45 -1.18
N VAL A 151 6.90 4.64 -1.63
CA VAL A 151 7.00 5.04 -3.04
C VAL A 151 7.85 6.30 -3.16
N SER A 152 8.74 6.31 -4.15
CA SER A 152 9.38 7.52 -4.64
C SER A 152 8.99 7.77 -6.10
N SER A 153 8.69 9.01 -6.43
CA SER A 153 8.27 9.44 -7.76
C SER A 153 8.89 10.77 -8.15
N ILE A 154 8.96 11.04 -9.45
CA ILE A 154 9.48 12.28 -10.01
C ILE A 154 8.42 12.92 -10.90
N LEU A 155 8.11 14.20 -10.66
CA LEU A 155 7.29 15.00 -11.57
C LEU A 155 8.19 15.50 -12.69
N ILE A 156 7.85 15.13 -13.92
CA ILE A 156 8.53 15.53 -15.17
C ILE A 156 7.61 16.48 -15.92
#